data_AF-A0A536FP76-F1
#
_entry.id   AF-A0A536FP76-F1
#
_cell.length_a   1.000
_cell.length_b   1.000
_cell.length_c   1.000
_cell.angle_alpha   90.00
_cell.angle_beta   90.00
_cell.angle_gamma   90.00
#
_symmetry.space_group_name_H-M   'P 1'
#
loop_
_entity.id
_entity.type
_entity.pdbx_description
1 polymer ?
#
loop_
_entity_poly.entity_id
_entity_poly.type
_entity_poly.pdbx_seq_one_letter_code
_entity_poly.pdbx_strand_id
1 'polypeptide(L)'
;MRRLGVAAALIAGTVDVLYLGYVSSQGAGDPQFLRVPLVALFIAVMAICAALSARQSAARWRPLLLGASAAGLLLLGYFAIFSIGLPLLVAGAFALVSLVGTLSLDGGPPAGSSKAAAAGMAAAGAVLAVVVLLAGFSLAERAIRCPASGSGPGLLGGSYEYSCNNGTLTISR
;
A
#
# COMPACT_ATOMS: atom_id res chain seq x y z
N MET A 1 8.94 21.53 6.96
CA MET A 1 9.04 20.05 6.77
C MET A 1 7.99 19.25 7.54
N ARG A 2 7.88 19.33 8.88
CA ARG A 2 6.91 18.51 9.65
C ARG A 2 5.46 18.56 9.18
N ARG A 3 4.98 19.73 8.77
CA ARG A 3 3.61 19.94 8.28
C ARG A 3 3.31 19.11 7.03
N LEU A 4 4.30 18.85 6.17
CA LEU A 4 4.13 18.03 4.96
C LEU A 4 3.96 16.55 5.27
N GLY A 5 4.70 16.01 6.26
CA GLY A 5 4.49 14.63 6.73
C GLY A 5 3.11 14.43 7.37
N VAL A 6 2.62 15.43 8.12
CA VAL A 6 1.24 15.41 8.64
C VAL A 6 0.21 15.51 7.52
N ALA A 7 0.42 16.38 6.53
CA ALA A 7 -0.46 16.49 5.38
C ALA A 7 -0.53 15.17 4.59
N ALA A 8 0.62 14.53 4.35
CA ALA A 8 0.68 13.21 3.70
C ALA A 8 -0.13 12.16 4.49
N ALA A 9 0.03 12.12 5.81
CA ALA A 9 -0.72 11.20 6.67
C ALA A 9 -2.24 11.45 6.62
N LEU A 10 -2.66 12.72 6.66
CA LEU A 10 -4.08 13.08 6.59
C LEU A 10 -4.69 12.71 5.24
N ILE A 11 -4.01 13.00 4.13
CA ILE A 11 -4.49 12.63 2.80
C ILE A 11 -4.59 11.12 2.68
N ALA A 12 -3.52 10.38 2.99
CA ALA A 12 -3.51 8.92 2.90
C ALA A 12 -4.58 8.28 3.79
N GLY A 13 -4.72 8.72 5.05
CA GLY A 13 -5.73 8.20 5.97
C GLY A 13 -7.16 8.52 5.53
N THR A 14 -7.40 9.70 4.95
CA THR A 14 -8.73 10.06 4.41
C THR A 14 -9.08 9.18 3.21
N VAL A 15 -8.13 8.98 2.29
CA VAL A 15 -8.30 8.09 1.13
C VAL A 15 -8.60 6.66 1.58
N ASP A 16 -7.91 6.18 2.61
CA ASP A 16 -8.09 4.82 3.14
C ASP A 16 -9.49 4.59 3.72
N VAL A 17 -9.99 5.53 4.54
CA VAL A 17 -11.35 5.48 5.09
C VAL A 17 -12.39 5.52 3.97
N LEU A 18 -12.19 6.38 2.97
CA LEU A 18 -13.11 6.49 1.83
C LEU A 18 -13.10 5.23 0.98
N TYR A 19 -11.92 4.64 0.76
CA TYR A 19 -11.76 3.37 0.05
C TYR A 19 -12.51 2.23 0.74
N LEU A 20 -12.32 2.04 2.04
CA LEU A 20 -13.04 1.01 2.81
C LEU A 20 -14.55 1.25 2.82
N GLY A 21 -14.99 2.50 2.98
CA GLY A 21 -16.41 2.86 2.91
C GLY A 21 -17.04 2.47 1.58
N TYR A 22 -16.41 2.84 0.47
CA TYR A 22 -16.90 2.52 -0.87
C TYR A 22 -16.90 1.02 -1.17
N VAL A 23 -15.86 0.28 -0.76
CA VAL A 23 -15.82 -1.17 -0.97
C VAL A 23 -16.84 -1.90 -0.08
N SER A 24 -17.03 -1.46 1.17
CA SER A 24 -18.02 -2.06 2.07
C SER A 24 -19.45 -1.98 1.53
N SER A 25 -19.77 -0.93 0.75
CA SER A 25 -21.07 -0.78 0.11
C SER A 25 -21.31 -1.67 -1.13
N GLN A 26 -20.27 -2.34 -1.66
CA GLN A 26 -20.38 -3.13 -2.89
C GLN A 26 -20.73 -4.62 -2.67
N GLY A 27 -20.85 -5.07 -1.42
CA GLY A 27 -21.26 -6.44 -1.08
C GLY A 27 -20.16 -7.50 -1.25
N ALA A 28 -20.29 -8.62 -0.51
CA ALA A 28 -19.24 -9.64 -0.32
C ALA A 28 -19.09 -10.66 -1.48
N GLY A 29 -19.34 -10.24 -2.72
CA GLY A 29 -19.34 -11.14 -3.89
C GLY A 29 -17.99 -11.35 -4.57
N ASP A 30 -16.92 -10.68 -4.12
CA ASP A 30 -15.66 -10.63 -4.85
C ASP A 30 -14.74 -11.84 -4.51
N PRO A 31 -14.33 -12.68 -5.48
CA PRO A 31 -13.37 -13.76 -5.27
C PRO A 31 -11.99 -13.28 -4.77
N GLN A 32 -11.70 -11.98 -4.87
CA GLN A 32 -10.42 -11.37 -4.45
C GLN A 32 -10.50 -10.70 -3.06
N PHE A 33 -11.26 -11.29 -2.12
CA PHE A 33 -11.56 -10.74 -0.80
C PHE A 33 -10.36 -10.26 0.04
N LEU A 34 -9.14 -10.77 -0.20
CA LEU A 34 -7.93 -10.36 0.52
C LEU A 34 -7.23 -9.13 -0.06
N ARG A 35 -7.46 -8.78 -1.34
CA ARG A 35 -6.79 -7.63 -1.96
C ARG A 35 -7.21 -6.32 -1.30
N VAL A 36 -8.49 -6.16 -1.03
CA VAL A 36 -9.06 -4.95 -0.39
C VAL A 36 -8.46 -4.70 1.00
N PRO A 37 -8.55 -5.62 1.98
CA PRO A 37 -7.99 -5.38 3.31
C PRO A 37 -6.47 -5.24 3.28
N LEU A 38 -5.77 -5.92 2.36
CA LEU A 38 -4.33 -5.76 2.19
C LEU A 38 -3.96 -4.32 1.78
N VAL A 39 -4.61 -3.80 0.73
CA VAL A 39 -4.35 -2.44 0.25
C VAL A 39 -4.67 -1.42 1.33
N ALA A 40 -5.81 -1.57 2.01
CA ALA A 40 -6.21 -0.66 3.08
C ALA A 40 -5.21 -0.69 4.25
N LEU A 41 -4.85 -1.87 4.74
CA LEU A 41 -3.85 -2.03 5.79
C LEU A 41 -2.51 -1.39 5.39
N PHE A 42 -2.09 -1.57 4.14
CA PHE A 42 -0.85 -0.98 3.65
C PHE A 42 -0.92 0.56 3.65
N ILE A 43 -2.01 1.16 3.16
CA ILE A 43 -2.20 2.62 3.19
C ILE A 43 -2.21 3.12 4.64
N ALA A 44 -2.94 2.46 5.54
CA ALA A 44 -2.98 2.79 6.96
C ALA A 44 -1.58 2.79 7.59
N VAL A 45 -0.78 1.75 7.35
CA VAL A 45 0.60 1.66 7.86
C VAL A 45 1.45 2.80 7.31
N MET A 46 1.36 3.11 6.01
CA MET A 46 2.12 4.21 5.41
C MET A 46 1.69 5.58 5.95
N ALA A 47 0.40 5.78 6.21
CA ALA A 47 -0.13 6.98 6.83
C ALA A 47 0.38 7.14 8.28
N ILE A 48 0.42 6.05 9.06
CA ILE A 48 0.99 6.04 10.41
C ILE A 48 2.49 6.35 10.37
N CYS A 49 3.25 5.75 9.45
CA CYS A 49 4.67 6.07 9.25
C CYS A 49 4.88 7.56 8.95
N ALA A 50 4.07 8.13 8.05
CA ALA A 50 4.11 9.55 7.73
C ALA A 50 3.77 10.42 8.96
N ALA A 51 2.75 10.06 9.75
CA ALA A 51 2.38 10.77 10.97
C ALA A 51 3.47 10.70 12.06
N LEU A 52 4.02 9.51 12.30
CA LEU A 52 5.09 9.30 13.28
C LEU A 52 6.37 10.03 12.90
N SER A 53 6.66 10.16 11.60
CA SER A 53 7.81 10.93 11.12
C SER A 53 7.76 12.41 11.52
N ALA A 54 6.58 12.95 11.84
CA ALA A 54 6.41 14.32 12.29
C ALA A 54 6.72 14.50 13.78
N ARG A 55 6.89 13.43 14.58
CA ARG A 55 7.18 13.53 16.02
C ARG A 55 8.65 13.84 16.30
N GLN A 56 8.92 14.51 17.44
CA GLN A 56 10.29 14.87 17.87
C GLN A 56 11.09 13.67 18.32
N SER A 57 10.44 12.74 19.02
CA SER A 57 11.02 11.48 19.46
C SER A 57 11.47 10.59 18.30
N ALA A 58 10.89 10.77 17.11
CA ALA A 58 11.19 9.97 15.93
C ALA A 58 12.35 10.53 15.08
N ALA A 59 13.06 11.57 15.51
CA ALA A 59 14.09 12.24 14.72
C ALA A 59 15.12 11.25 14.11
N ARG A 60 15.55 10.24 14.87
CA ARG A 60 16.49 9.20 14.41
C ARG A 60 15.91 8.30 13.32
N TRP A 61 14.63 7.96 13.40
CA TRP A 61 13.95 7.03 12.49
C TRP A 61 13.23 7.74 11.34
N ARG A 62 13.17 9.06 11.39
CA ARG A 62 12.47 9.91 10.45
C ARG A 62 12.83 9.65 8.97
N PRO A 63 14.10 9.53 8.56
CA PRO A 63 14.41 9.24 7.15
C PRO A 63 13.90 7.86 6.73
N LEU A 64 13.94 6.85 7.61
CA LEU A 64 13.40 5.52 7.34
C LEU A 64 11.88 5.55 7.16
N LEU A 65 11.16 6.20 8.08
CA LEU A 65 9.70 6.32 8.03
C LEU A 65 9.24 7.10 6.81
N LEU A 66 9.91 8.21 6.50
CA LEU A 66 9.61 9.02 5.32
C LEU A 66 9.95 8.27 4.03
N GLY A 67 11.08 7.57 3.97
CA GLY A 67 11.46 6.73 2.84
C GLY A 67 10.44 5.63 2.55
N ALA A 68 10.01 4.93 3.61
CA ALA A 68 8.96 3.90 3.51
C ALA A 68 7.64 4.50 3.00
N SER A 69 7.15 5.56 3.65
CA SER A 69 5.87 6.18 3.29
C SER A 69 5.89 6.79 1.88
N ALA A 70 6.97 7.47 1.47
CA ALA A 70 7.10 8.06 0.15
C ALA A 70 7.09 6.98 -0.94
N ALA A 71 7.94 5.96 -0.82
CA ALA A 71 7.99 4.89 -1.82
C ALA A 71 6.70 4.07 -1.87
N GLY A 72 6.15 3.71 -0.70
CA GLY A 72 4.92 2.93 -0.60
C GLY A 72 3.72 3.65 -1.21
N LEU A 73 3.49 4.91 -0.85
CA LEU A 73 2.37 5.70 -1.37
C LEU A 73 2.53 6.06 -2.84
N LEU A 74 3.75 6.38 -3.30
CA LEU A 74 4.00 6.67 -4.72
C LEU A 74 3.79 5.43 -5.58
N LEU A 75 4.33 4.28 -5.17
CA LEU A 75 4.22 3.03 -5.93
C LEU A 75 2.76 2.56 -6.00
N LEU A 76 2.07 2.55 -4.86
CA LEU A 76 0.65 2.19 -4.82
C LEU A 76 -0.21 3.19 -5.60
N GLY A 77 0.06 4.49 -5.45
CA GLY A 77 -0.62 5.55 -6.19
C GLY A 77 -0.43 5.43 -7.70
N TYR A 78 0.76 5.01 -8.15
CA TYR A 78 1.04 4.71 -9.56
C TYR A 78 0.22 3.52 -10.06
N PHE A 79 0.16 2.42 -9.31
CA PHE A 79 -0.66 1.26 -9.70
C PHE A 79 -2.16 1.55 -9.70
N ALA A 80 -2.62 2.46 -8.83
CA ALA A 80 -4.03 2.80 -8.69
C ALA A 80 -4.42 4.11 -9.42
N ILE A 81 -3.60 4.61 -10.36
CA ILE A 81 -3.66 5.99 -10.85
C ILE A 81 -5.01 6.40 -11.45
N PHE A 82 -5.76 5.46 -12.03
CA PHE A 82 -7.07 5.71 -12.65
C PHE A 82 -8.25 5.78 -11.68
N SER A 83 -8.02 5.69 -10.35
CA SER A 83 -9.08 5.76 -9.35
C SER A 83 -8.60 6.50 -8.10
N ILE A 84 -8.24 5.77 -7.03
CA ILE A 84 -7.75 6.32 -5.77
C ILE A 84 -6.27 6.72 -5.81
N GLY A 85 -5.56 6.48 -6.91
CA GLY A 85 -4.11 6.62 -6.97
C GLY A 85 -3.62 8.06 -7.06
N LEU A 86 -4.38 8.97 -7.66
CA LEU A 86 -3.99 10.39 -7.78
C LEU A 86 -3.81 11.07 -6.41
N PRO A 87 -4.75 10.97 -5.44
CA PRO A 87 -4.52 11.54 -4.11
C PRO A 87 -3.40 10.81 -3.35
N LEU A 88 -3.20 9.50 -3.56
CA LEU A 88 -2.07 8.77 -2.97
C LEU A 88 -0.71 9.23 -3.54
N LEU A 89 -0.64 9.55 -4.83
CA LEU A 89 0.56 10.14 -5.45
C LEU A 89 0.89 11.51 -4.83
N VAL A 90 -0.13 12.35 -4.60
CA VAL A 90 0.05 13.64 -3.93
C VAL A 90 0.56 13.45 -2.50
N ALA A 91 -0.01 12.50 -1.75
CA ALA A 91 0.45 12.18 -0.40
C ALA A 91 1.91 11.67 -0.40
N GLY A 92 2.25 10.77 -1.33
CA GLY A 92 3.61 10.27 -1.52
C GLY A 92 4.60 11.36 -1.91
N ALA A 93 4.21 12.29 -2.78
CA ALA A 93 5.03 13.44 -3.16
C ALA A 93 5.30 14.36 -1.96
N PHE A 94 4.32 14.62 -1.08
CA PHE A 94 4.55 15.38 0.14
C PHE A 94 5.49 14.67 1.11
N ALA A 95 5.39 13.35 1.25
CA ALA A 95 6.34 12.56 2.03
C ALA A 95 7.76 12.64 1.43
N LEU A 96 7.89 12.57 0.11
CA LEU A 96 9.16 12.71 -0.61
C LEU A 96 9.79 14.09 -0.42
N VAL A 97 9.01 15.17 -0.59
CA VAL A 97 9.50 16.55 -0.37
C VAL A 97 9.93 16.74 1.08
N SER A 98 9.18 16.17 2.04
CA SER A 98 9.59 16.17 3.44
C SER A 98 10.91 15.41 3.65
N LEU A 99 11.13 14.29 2.95
CA LEU A 99 12.36 13.51 3.03
C LEU A 99 13.56 14.27 2.46
N VAL A 100 13.45 14.77 1.23
CA VAL A 100 14.50 15.59 0.60
C VAL A 100 14.82 16.78 1.50
N GLY A 101 13.78 17.42 2.02
CA GLY A 101 13.90 18.48 2.99
C GLY A 101 14.69 18.12 4.25
N THR A 102 14.46 16.95 4.84
CA THR A 102 15.24 16.46 5.98
C THR A 102 16.69 16.18 5.63
N LEU A 103 16.97 15.69 4.41
CA LEU A 103 18.34 15.41 3.97
C LEU A 103 19.11 16.69 3.59
N SER A 104 18.42 17.72 3.11
CA SER A 104 19.01 18.98 2.65
C SER A 104 19.17 20.02 3.77
N LEU A 105 18.25 20.12 4.72
CA LEU A 105 18.24 21.20 5.72
C LEU A 105 19.03 20.92 7.01
N ASP A 106 19.19 19.66 7.44
CA ASP A 106 19.98 19.33 8.65
C ASP A 106 21.52 19.39 8.39
N GLY A 107 21.95 20.21 7.41
CA GLY A 107 23.34 20.39 6.99
C GLY A 107 24.11 21.44 7.80
N GLY A 108 24.60 21.06 8.97
CA GLY A 108 25.86 21.61 9.50
C GLY A 108 27.09 20.85 8.94
N PRO A 109 28.28 21.46 8.78
CA PRO A 109 29.45 20.80 8.19
C PRO A 109 30.21 19.93 9.22
N PRO A 110 31.10 19.00 8.81
CA PRO A 110 30.96 17.91 7.86
C PRO A 110 31.03 16.55 8.59
N ALA A 111 30.04 15.68 8.40
CA ALA A 111 30.26 14.25 8.55
C ALA A 111 29.50 13.56 7.42
N GLY A 112 30.16 13.37 6.27
CA GLY A 112 29.57 12.69 5.10
C GLY A 112 28.96 11.32 5.42
N SER A 113 29.45 10.67 6.49
CA SER A 113 28.87 9.46 7.07
C SER A 113 27.42 9.62 7.52
N SER A 114 27.04 10.75 8.13
CA SER A 114 25.70 10.94 8.70
C SER A 114 24.61 11.12 7.62
N LYS A 115 24.93 11.84 6.54
CA LYS A 115 24.03 11.98 5.38
C LYS A 115 23.90 10.68 4.59
N ALA A 116 25.01 9.96 4.38
CA ALA A 116 24.99 8.64 3.76
C ALA A 116 24.19 7.63 4.60
N ALA A 117 24.32 7.67 5.93
CA ALA A 117 23.54 6.83 6.83
C ALA A 117 22.03 7.17 6.79
N ALA A 118 21.67 8.46 6.76
CA ALA A 118 20.27 8.88 6.65
C ALA A 118 19.67 8.51 5.29
N ALA A 119 20.41 8.69 4.20
CA ALA A 119 20.00 8.25 2.86
C ALA A 119 19.87 6.73 2.79
N GLY A 120 20.81 5.98 3.39
CA GLY A 120 20.76 4.53 3.52
C GLY A 120 19.53 4.06 4.30
N MET A 121 19.17 4.72 5.40
CA MET A 121 17.94 4.44 6.15
C MET A 121 16.68 4.71 5.34
N ALA A 122 16.65 5.81 4.58
CA ALA A 122 15.53 6.13 3.71
C ALA A 122 15.37 5.10 2.59
N ALA A 123 16.48 4.71 1.94
CA ALA A 123 16.51 3.66 0.94
C ALA A 123 16.06 2.32 1.53
N ALA A 124 16.53 1.95 2.71
CA ALA A 124 16.11 0.74 3.41
C ALA A 124 14.59 0.74 3.70
N GLY A 125 14.06 1.87 4.19
CA GLY A 125 12.62 2.03 4.39
C GLY A 125 11.82 1.91 3.10
N ALA A 126 12.30 2.51 2.02
CA ALA A 126 11.68 2.43 0.70
C ALA A 126 11.66 1.00 0.16
N VAL A 127 12.81 0.32 0.17
CA VAL A 127 12.93 -1.08 -0.27
C VAL A 127 12.02 -1.98 0.57
N LEU A 128 12.00 -1.80 1.88
CA LEU A 128 11.13 -2.55 2.78
C LEU A 128 9.65 -2.38 2.41
N ALA A 129 9.20 -1.15 2.17
CA ALA A 129 7.82 -0.88 1.78
C ALA A 129 7.46 -1.54 0.44
N VAL A 130 8.36 -1.49 -0.55
CA VAL A 130 8.17 -2.12 -1.85
C VAL A 130 8.10 -3.64 -1.73
N VAL A 131 9.02 -4.26 -0.98
CA VAL A 131 9.04 -5.71 -0.76
C VAL A 131 7.76 -6.17 -0.06
N VAL A 132 7.32 -5.46 0.98
CA VAL A 132 6.07 -5.77 1.70
C VAL A 132 4.86 -5.68 0.76
N LEU A 133 4.80 -4.65 -0.09
CA LEU A 133 3.70 -4.48 -1.03
C LEU A 133 3.63 -5.62 -2.06
N LEU A 134 4.77 -5.92 -2.69
CA LEU A 134 4.86 -6.96 -3.72
C LEU A 134 4.61 -8.36 -3.13
N ALA A 135 5.18 -8.64 -1.95
CA ALA A 135 4.92 -9.89 -1.24
C ALA A 135 3.45 -10.01 -0.84
N GLY A 136 2.84 -8.92 -0.37
CA GLY A 136 1.42 -8.85 -0.05
C GLY A 136 0.54 -9.19 -1.25
N PHE A 137 0.78 -8.57 -2.40
CA PHE A 137 0.04 -8.88 -3.63
C PHE A 137 0.24 -10.33 -4.07
N SER A 138 1.47 -10.85 -4.01
CA SER A 138 1.75 -12.25 -4.35
C SER A 138 1.01 -13.23 -3.43
N LEU A 139 0.88 -12.92 -2.13
CA LEU A 139 0.11 -13.71 -1.18
C LEU A 139 -1.40 -13.61 -1.42
N ALA A 140 -1.91 -12.40 -1.66
CA ALA A 140 -3.32 -12.18 -1.95
C ALA A 140 -3.77 -12.88 -3.24
N GLU A 141 -2.88 -12.99 -4.24
CA GLU A 141 -3.12 -13.73 -5.48
C GLU A 141 -3.11 -15.25 -5.30
N ARG A 142 -2.35 -15.77 -4.33
CA ARG A 142 -2.33 -17.21 -4.03
C ARG A 142 -3.49 -17.65 -3.15
N ALA A 143 -4.13 -16.71 -2.45
CA ALA A 143 -5.21 -16.98 -1.50
C ALA A 143 -6.60 -16.86 -2.13
N ILE A 144 -6.77 -17.31 -3.38
CA ILE A 144 -8.07 -17.36 -4.05
C ILE A 144 -8.95 -18.35 -3.28
N ARG A 145 -10.03 -17.86 -2.65
CA ARG A 145 -11.09 -18.73 -2.16
C ARG A 145 -11.81 -19.27 -3.38
N CYS A 146 -11.56 -20.54 -3.68
CA CYS A 146 -12.43 -21.29 -4.56
C CYS A 146 -13.86 -21.30 -3.97
N PRO A 147 -14.88 -20.80 -4.69
CA PRO A 147 -16.26 -20.99 -4.26
C PRO A 147 -16.57 -22.49 -4.22
N ALA A 148 -17.27 -22.93 -3.16
CA ALA A 148 -17.35 -24.34 -2.74
C ALA A 148 -17.96 -25.28 -3.79
N SER A 149 -18.80 -24.77 -4.68
CA SER A 149 -19.34 -25.44 -5.87
C SER A 149 -20.36 -24.49 -6.49
N GLY A 150 -20.61 -24.61 -7.80
CA GLY A 150 -21.68 -23.86 -8.44
C GLY A 150 -22.08 -24.45 -9.78
N SER A 151 -23.28 -24.10 -10.24
CA SER A 151 -23.83 -24.55 -11.51
C SER A 151 -24.17 -23.35 -12.39
N GLY A 152 -23.92 -23.45 -13.70
CA GLY A 152 -24.24 -22.41 -14.67
C GLY A 152 -24.80 -22.95 -15.98
N PRO A 153 -25.53 -22.13 -16.75
CA PRO A 153 -25.94 -22.48 -18.10
C PRO A 153 -24.74 -22.47 -19.04
N GLY A 154 -24.52 -23.57 -19.75
CA GLY A 154 -23.44 -23.75 -20.72
C GLY A 154 -23.71 -22.99 -22.02
N LEU A 155 -22.63 -22.43 -22.59
CA LEU A 155 -22.65 -21.61 -23.81
C LEU A 155 -23.23 -22.34 -25.06
N LEU A 156 -23.35 -23.67 -25.02
CA LEU A 156 -23.88 -24.51 -26.11
C LEU A 156 -25.16 -25.28 -25.73
N GLY A 157 -25.82 -24.90 -24.63
CA GLY A 157 -26.96 -25.63 -24.07
C GLY A 157 -26.52 -26.80 -23.18
N GLY A 158 -27.12 -26.87 -21.98
CA GLY A 158 -26.77 -27.83 -20.91
C GLY A 158 -26.34 -27.12 -19.62
N SER A 159 -26.57 -27.72 -18.46
CA SER A 159 -26.02 -27.24 -17.19
C SER A 159 -24.60 -27.78 -17.01
N TYR A 160 -23.64 -26.94 -16.64
CA TYR A 160 -22.35 -27.42 -16.15
C TYR A 160 -22.28 -27.21 -14.64
N GLU A 161 -21.67 -28.17 -13.95
CA GLU A 161 -21.41 -28.09 -12.52
C GLU A 161 -19.89 -28.00 -12.33
N TYR A 162 -19.45 -27.01 -11.55
CA TYR A 162 -18.05 -26.89 -11.19
C TYR A 162 -17.91 -27.15 -9.69
N SER A 163 -16.94 -28.00 -9.35
CA SER A 163 -16.49 -28.23 -7.98
C SER A 163 -15.03 -27.82 -7.91
N CYS A 164 -14.68 -27.03 -6.89
CA CYS A 164 -13.29 -26.74 -6.62
C CYS A 164 -12.87 -27.43 -5.32
N ASN A 165 -12.04 -28.46 -5.45
CA ASN A 165 -11.54 -29.24 -4.33
C ASN A 165 -10.04 -28.93 -4.16
N ASN A 166 -9.64 -28.47 -2.96
CA ASN A 166 -8.25 -28.10 -2.64
C ASN A 166 -7.55 -27.15 -3.65
N GLY A 167 -8.29 -26.21 -4.26
CA GLY A 167 -7.72 -25.26 -5.23
C GLY A 167 -7.57 -25.80 -6.66
N THR A 168 -8.04 -27.02 -6.93
CA THR A 168 -8.16 -27.56 -8.30
C THR A 168 -9.59 -27.44 -8.79
N LEU A 169 -9.78 -26.82 -9.94
CA LEU A 169 -11.08 -26.59 -10.54
C LEU A 169 -11.45 -27.80 -11.43
N THR A 170 -12.42 -28.59 -10.98
CA THR A 170 -12.97 -29.73 -11.71
C THR A 170 -14.32 -29.34 -12.31
N ILE A 171 -14.45 -29.46 -13.63
CA ILE A 171 -15.69 -29.18 -14.36
C ILE A 171 -16.32 -30.51 -14.77
N SER A 172 -17.52 -30.79 -14.28
CA SER A 172 -18.36 -31.90 -14.73
C SER A 172 -19.47 -31.34 -15.65
N ARG A 173 -19.59 -31.94 -16.83
CA ARG A 173 -20.65 -31.66 -17.82
C ARG A 173 -21.68 -32.78 -17.82
#